data_AF-A0A4P7N0Q7-F1
#
_entry.id   AF-A0A4P7N0Q7-F1
#
_cell.length_a   1.000
_cell.length_b   1.000
_cell.length_c   1.000
_cell.angle_alpha   90.00
_cell.angle_beta   90.00
_cell.angle_gamma   90.00
#
_symmetry.space_group_name_H-M   'P 1'
#
loop_
_entity.id
_entity.type
_entity.pdbx_description
1 polymer ?
#
loop_
_entity_poly.entity_id
_entity_poly.type
_entity_poly.pdbx_seq_one_letter_code
_entity_poly.pdbx_strand_id
1 'polypeptide(L)'
;MSTLIERGGRPDIGGVYVVCDAGGGTVDTISYKIDQVDPINMKEAVEGRGALCGGIFIDQAFIELCKARLGNNWSSLSKSSLRYIIRDDWECGIKPQFRMNGLKKDFTVRFPSEISVGMDAGKAFDRIRAGRILFHGREIQPAFDNQFRCIMGLLDDQYEAVRRSDSGTRISIILVGGLGSSPYLYDYVKLHYKAKGVEILQAAGSKPRSAICRGAVLNGFLQDSRPDQHNSPVKVTSTISRSSIGMEIFRPFDETKHLEEDKFWCDKELCYNAKNQMDWFLHKGSSVPNCAAVRAAFYRVYDFGTTVPLTMKLSLYDCEELVAPMRKTDAVKSMCTITFESKIEKDEYSQHTNKLGKKYKRLDFEVEMVPQGASVEFGVYIGGRKLGAKSFNVRFQ
;
A
#
# COMPACT_ATOMS: atom_id res chain seq x y z
N MET A 1 -13.63 5.94 3.62
CA MET A 1 -15.03 5.90 3.16
C MET A 1 -16.02 6.17 4.31
N SER A 2 -16.13 5.31 5.32
CA SER A 2 -17.10 5.47 6.43
C SER A 2 -16.97 6.80 7.18
N THR A 3 -15.74 7.21 7.54
CA THR A 3 -15.50 8.46 8.27
C THR A 3 -15.89 9.74 7.51
N LEU A 4 -15.83 9.71 6.16
CA LEU A 4 -16.26 10.84 5.32
C LEU A 4 -17.78 11.03 5.34
N ILE A 5 -18.54 9.92 5.42
CA ILE A 5 -20.01 9.94 5.42
C ILE A 5 -20.55 10.31 6.82
N GLU A 6 -19.88 9.85 7.88
CA GLU A 6 -20.38 9.94 9.27
C GLU A 6 -20.42 11.35 9.87
N ARG A 7 -19.61 12.29 9.37
CA ARG A 7 -19.45 13.61 10.01
C ARG A 7 -20.57 14.60 9.69
N GLY A 8 -21.50 14.29 8.78
CA GLY A 8 -22.56 15.22 8.35
C GLY A 8 -22.07 16.45 7.57
N GLY A 9 -20.76 16.73 7.57
CA GLY A 9 -20.11 17.69 6.67
C GLY A 9 -19.89 17.04 5.31
N ARG A 10 -20.42 17.67 4.25
CA ARG A 10 -20.15 17.25 2.87
C ARG A 10 -18.67 17.47 2.57
N PRO A 11 -17.97 16.51 1.92
CA PRO A 11 -16.61 16.74 1.49
C PRO A 11 -16.54 17.93 0.53
N ASP A 12 -15.41 18.62 0.49
CA ASP A 12 -15.20 19.74 -0.43
C ASP A 12 -14.81 19.21 -1.82
N ILE A 13 -15.55 19.63 -2.86
CA ILE A 13 -15.16 19.35 -4.25
C ILE A 13 -13.77 19.96 -4.51
N GLY A 14 -12.88 19.18 -5.13
CA GLY A 14 -11.50 19.55 -5.38
C GLY A 14 -10.58 19.39 -4.17
N GLY A 15 -11.12 19.22 -2.96
CA GLY A 15 -10.36 18.98 -1.75
C GLY A 15 -9.68 17.61 -1.75
N VAL A 16 -8.52 17.53 -1.09
CA VAL A 16 -7.78 16.28 -0.88
C VAL A 16 -7.87 15.85 0.58
N TYR A 17 -8.22 14.59 0.77
CA TYR A 17 -8.29 13.94 2.08
C TYR A 17 -7.21 12.87 2.17
N VAL A 18 -6.24 13.10 3.04
CA VAL A 18 -5.20 12.11 3.38
C VAL A 18 -5.76 11.21 4.48
N VAL A 19 -5.99 9.95 4.16
CA VAL A 19 -6.38 8.93 5.14
C VAL A 19 -5.11 8.35 5.74
N CYS A 20 -4.97 8.45 7.06
CA CYS A 20 -3.91 7.85 7.85
C CYS A 20 -4.49 6.71 8.66
N ASP A 21 -4.33 5.47 8.18
CA ASP A 21 -4.66 4.26 8.92
C ASP A 21 -3.50 3.90 9.85
N ALA A 22 -3.56 4.42 11.07
CA ALA A 22 -2.59 4.12 12.10
C ALA A 22 -3.06 2.87 12.87
N GLY A 23 -2.53 1.72 12.46
CA GLY A 23 -2.87 0.40 12.97
C GLY A 23 -2.02 -0.06 14.16
N GLY A 24 -2.11 -1.36 14.45
CA GLY A 24 -1.31 -2.01 15.49
C GLY A 24 0.13 -2.28 15.06
N GLY A 25 0.37 -2.70 13.81
CA GLY A 25 1.71 -3.01 13.29
C GLY A 25 2.19 -2.00 12.25
N THR A 26 1.35 -1.70 11.27
CA THR A 26 1.63 -0.76 10.19
C THR A 26 0.91 0.57 10.40
N VAL A 27 1.44 1.60 9.76
CA VAL A 27 0.71 2.83 9.49
C VAL A 27 0.74 3.08 7.99
N ASP A 28 -0.45 3.24 7.41
CA ASP A 28 -0.65 3.40 5.98
C ASP A 28 -1.32 4.75 5.69
N THR A 29 -0.81 5.45 4.69
CA THR A 29 -1.27 6.78 4.28
C THR A 29 -1.64 6.77 2.81
N ILE A 30 -2.81 7.32 2.49
CA ILE A 30 -3.30 7.42 1.11
C ILE A 30 -4.11 8.69 0.92
N SER A 31 -3.91 9.38 -0.21
CA SER A 31 -4.55 10.66 -0.50
C SER A 31 -5.61 10.51 -1.57
N TYR A 32 -6.82 11.00 -1.29
CA TYR A 32 -7.93 11.00 -2.26
C TYR A 32 -8.38 12.43 -2.57
N LYS A 33 -8.48 12.78 -3.86
CA LYS A 33 -9.09 14.03 -4.34
C LYS A 33 -10.57 13.79 -4.64
N ILE A 34 -11.43 14.66 -4.12
CA ILE A 34 -12.87 14.59 -4.34
C ILE A 34 -13.22 15.27 -5.66
N ASP A 35 -13.79 14.52 -6.59
CA ASP A 35 -14.25 15.04 -7.89
C ASP A 35 -15.73 15.44 -7.84
N GLN A 36 -16.55 14.71 -7.07
CA GLN A 36 -17.99 14.93 -6.92
C GLN A 36 -18.43 14.54 -5.51
N VAL A 37 -19.54 15.11 -5.00
CA VAL A 37 -20.01 14.91 -3.61
C VAL A 37 -21.39 14.26 -3.49
N ASP A 38 -22.09 14.06 -4.61
CA ASP A 38 -23.40 13.41 -4.67
C ASP A 38 -23.60 12.72 -6.04
N PRO A 39 -23.31 11.41 -6.16
CA PRO A 39 -22.56 10.58 -5.20
C PRO A 39 -21.10 11.05 -5.05
N ILE A 40 -20.44 10.64 -3.96
CA ILE A 40 -19.04 11.02 -3.72
C ILE A 40 -18.14 10.24 -4.68
N ASN A 41 -17.58 10.91 -5.69
CA ASN A 41 -16.55 10.33 -6.54
C ASN A 41 -15.19 10.87 -6.12
N MET A 42 -14.23 9.98 -5.96
CA MET A 42 -12.87 10.34 -5.59
C MET A 42 -11.84 9.57 -6.40
N LYS A 43 -10.71 10.20 -6.65
CA LYS A 43 -9.54 9.55 -7.26
C LYS A 43 -8.36 9.59 -6.32
N GLU A 44 -7.49 8.61 -6.42
CA GLU A 44 -6.22 8.68 -5.72
C GLU A 44 -5.40 9.87 -6.26
N ALA A 45 -4.97 10.75 -5.36
CA ALA A 45 -4.29 12.00 -5.70
C ALA A 45 -2.78 11.80 -5.91
N VAL A 46 -2.18 10.94 -5.09
CA VAL A 46 -0.75 10.58 -5.12
C VAL A 46 -0.59 9.14 -4.63
N GLU A 47 0.54 8.52 -4.96
CA GLU A 47 0.87 7.19 -4.48
C GLU A 47 0.90 7.13 -2.94
N GLY A 48 0.11 6.23 -2.36
CA GLY A 48 0.09 5.97 -0.92
C GLY A 48 1.40 5.37 -0.38
N ARG A 49 1.64 5.51 0.92
CA ARG A 49 2.86 5.09 1.61
C ARG A 49 2.54 4.37 2.91
N GLY A 50 3.31 3.33 3.24
CA GLY A 50 3.19 2.57 4.47
C GLY A 50 4.53 2.41 5.20
N ALA A 51 4.49 2.20 6.50
CA ALA A 51 5.66 1.83 7.29
C ALA A 51 5.31 1.00 8.55
N LEU A 52 6.27 0.22 9.02
CA LEU A 52 6.21 -0.51 10.29
C LEU A 52 6.48 0.43 11.47
N CYS A 53 5.47 1.22 11.84
CA CYS A 53 5.53 2.15 12.98
C CYS A 53 4.23 2.21 13.78
N GLY A 54 3.47 1.11 13.79
CA GLY A 54 2.20 1.00 14.51
C GLY A 54 2.34 0.92 16.03
N GLY A 55 1.20 0.72 16.70
CA GLY A 55 1.10 0.71 18.17
C GLY A 55 2.00 -0.33 18.88
N ILE A 56 2.33 -1.46 18.26
CA ILE A 56 3.15 -2.52 18.85
C ILE A 56 4.55 -2.04 19.25
N PHE A 57 5.11 -1.08 18.50
CA PHE A 57 6.42 -0.53 18.82
C PHE A 57 6.36 0.41 20.04
N ILE A 58 5.21 1.05 20.27
CA ILE A 58 4.94 1.82 21.50
C ILE A 58 4.86 0.86 22.68
N ASP A 59 4.22 -0.29 22.49
CA ASP A 59 4.06 -1.33 23.51
C ASP A 59 5.42 -1.91 23.92
N GLN A 60 6.25 -2.22 22.92
CA GLN A 60 7.61 -2.69 23.16
C GLN A 60 8.43 -1.66 23.95
N ALA A 61 8.35 -0.38 23.58
CA ALA A 61 9.06 0.68 24.29
C ALA A 61 8.58 0.83 25.75
N PHE A 62 7.28 0.69 26.01
CA PHE A 62 6.76 0.67 27.38
C PHE A 62 7.20 -0.56 28.18
N ILE A 63 7.26 -1.73 27.54
CA ILE A 63 7.80 -2.95 28.15
C ILE A 63 9.27 -2.73 28.56
N GLU A 64 10.07 -2.08 27.71
CA GLU A 64 11.47 -1.75 28.06
C GLU A 64 11.56 -0.76 29.23
N LEU A 65 10.64 0.20 29.35
CA LEU A 65 10.56 1.07 30.54
C LEU A 65 10.28 0.26 31.82
N CYS A 66 9.37 -0.73 31.74
CA CYS A 66 9.06 -1.59 32.87
C CYS A 66 10.24 -2.50 33.24
N LYS A 67 10.93 -3.07 32.25
CA LYS A 67 12.16 -3.86 32.44
C LYS A 67 13.26 -3.02 33.09
N ALA A 68 13.49 -1.81 32.61
CA ALA A 68 14.49 -0.90 33.19
C ALA A 68 14.15 -0.58 34.65
N ARG A 69 12.87 -0.48 35.00
CA ARG A 69 12.44 -0.17 36.36
C ARG A 69 12.49 -1.37 37.31
N LEU A 70 12.17 -2.57 36.83
CA LEU A 70 12.12 -3.78 37.65
C LEU A 70 13.45 -4.57 37.64
N GLY A 71 14.34 -4.28 36.69
CA GLY A 71 15.63 -4.94 36.54
C GLY A 71 15.48 -6.45 36.38
N ASN A 72 16.33 -7.20 37.07
CA ASN A 72 16.35 -8.68 37.03
C ASN A 72 15.01 -9.31 37.47
N ASN A 73 14.18 -8.59 38.24
CA ASN A 73 12.89 -9.08 38.68
C ASN A 73 11.86 -9.17 37.55
N TRP A 74 12.06 -8.49 36.41
CA TRP A 74 11.14 -8.61 35.27
C TRP A 74 11.05 -10.05 34.75
N SER A 75 12.20 -10.72 34.65
CA SER A 75 12.30 -12.07 34.10
C SER A 75 11.72 -13.15 35.03
N SER A 76 11.57 -12.86 36.32
CA SER A 76 10.95 -13.76 37.30
C SER A 76 9.43 -13.59 37.43
N LEU A 77 8.83 -12.62 36.70
CA LEU A 77 7.39 -12.38 36.77
C LEU A 77 6.58 -13.54 36.20
N SER A 78 5.48 -13.85 36.89
CA SER A 78 4.50 -14.81 36.40
C SER A 78 3.82 -14.29 35.12
N LYS A 79 3.32 -15.21 34.28
CA LYS A 79 2.49 -14.86 33.12
C LYS A 79 1.27 -14.02 33.50
N SER A 80 0.75 -14.21 34.71
CA SER A 80 -0.38 -13.45 35.25
C SER A 80 -0.01 -12.01 35.53
N SER A 81 1.10 -11.76 36.21
CA SER A 81 1.57 -10.39 36.50
C SER A 81 1.95 -9.62 35.24
N LEU A 82 2.62 -10.27 34.28
CA LEU A 82 2.88 -9.67 32.96
C LEU A 82 1.58 -9.29 32.24
N ARG A 83 0.56 -10.15 32.31
CA ARG A 83 -0.75 -9.88 31.70
C ARG A 83 -1.42 -8.67 32.34
N TYR A 84 -1.40 -8.54 33.66
CA TYR A 84 -1.99 -7.38 34.35
C TYR A 84 -1.29 -6.07 33.97
N ILE A 85 0.05 -6.06 33.91
CA ILE A 85 0.81 -4.87 33.51
C ILE A 85 0.50 -4.48 32.05
N ILE A 86 0.61 -5.43 31.12
CA ILE A 86 0.53 -5.13 29.69
C ILE A 86 -0.92 -4.90 29.25
N ARG A 87 -1.85 -5.78 29.64
CA ARG A 87 -3.24 -5.70 29.17
C ARG A 87 -4.01 -4.59 29.88
N ASP A 88 -3.98 -4.59 31.20
CA ASP A 88 -4.92 -3.77 31.97
C ASP A 88 -4.37 -2.38 32.24
N ASP A 89 -3.13 -2.30 32.74
CA ASP A 89 -2.54 -1.01 33.11
C ASP A 89 -2.07 -0.23 31.88
N TRP A 90 -1.58 -0.92 30.84
CA TRP A 90 -1.08 -0.32 29.62
C TRP A 90 -2.13 -0.24 28.50
N GLU A 91 -2.51 -1.37 27.88
CA GLU A 91 -3.41 -1.40 26.70
C GLU A 91 -4.82 -0.86 26.98
N CYS A 92 -5.40 -1.21 28.14
CA CYS A 92 -6.72 -0.72 28.57
C CYS A 92 -6.63 0.54 29.43
N GLY A 93 -5.43 0.91 29.88
CA GLY A 93 -5.20 1.98 30.84
C GLY A 93 -4.48 3.15 30.20
N ILE A 94 -3.17 3.26 30.42
CA ILE A 94 -2.35 4.43 30.11
C ILE A 94 -2.36 4.76 28.62
N LYS A 95 -2.12 3.78 27.75
CA LYS A 95 -1.92 3.99 26.31
C LYS A 95 -3.09 4.68 25.60
N PRO A 96 -4.35 4.21 25.71
CA PRO A 96 -5.48 4.80 24.99
C PRO A 96 -5.88 6.18 25.51
N GLN A 97 -5.52 6.54 26.75
CA GLN A 97 -5.89 7.83 27.36
C GLN A 97 -4.75 8.85 27.41
N PHE A 98 -3.53 8.46 26.98
CA PHE A 98 -2.38 9.35 26.96
C PHE A 98 -2.66 10.56 26.04
N ARG A 99 -2.22 11.74 26.47
CA ARG A 99 -2.48 13.04 25.84
C ARG A 99 -1.24 13.91 25.98
N MET A 100 -1.16 14.97 25.18
CA MET A 100 -0.02 15.89 25.24
C MET A 100 0.09 16.64 26.58
N ASN A 101 -1.03 16.84 27.30
CA ASN A 101 -1.00 17.36 28.67
C ASN A 101 -0.63 16.31 29.74
N GLY A 102 -0.57 15.03 29.36
CA GLY A 102 -0.14 13.91 30.21
C GLY A 102 1.31 14.00 30.63
N LEU A 103 2.12 14.84 29.97
CA LEU A 103 3.53 15.07 30.32
C LEU A 103 3.76 15.60 31.73
N LYS A 104 2.75 16.24 32.32
CA LYS A 104 2.80 16.77 33.70
C LYS A 104 2.13 15.84 34.71
N LYS A 105 1.68 14.66 34.28
CA LYS A 105 0.98 13.69 35.12
C LYS A 105 1.88 12.53 35.43
N ASP A 106 1.65 11.95 36.59
CA ASP A 106 2.18 10.64 36.92
C ASP A 106 1.17 9.56 36.55
N PHE A 107 1.69 8.45 36.05
CA PHE A 107 0.95 7.25 35.70
C PHE A 107 1.41 6.12 36.60
N THR A 108 0.47 5.28 37.02
CA THR A 108 0.79 4.16 37.92
C THR A 108 0.53 2.84 37.25
N VAL A 109 1.47 1.92 37.42
CA VAL A 109 1.37 0.51 37.02
C VAL A 109 1.39 -0.32 38.30
N ARG A 110 0.60 -1.40 38.36
CA ARG A 110 0.59 -2.29 39.51
C ARG A 110 1.97 -2.92 39.68
N PHE A 111 2.48 -2.83 40.91
CA PHE A 111 3.71 -3.52 41.27
C PHE A 111 3.37 -5.02 41.48
N PRO A 112 4.06 -5.94 40.82
CA PRO A 112 3.84 -7.37 41.00
C PRO A 112 4.08 -7.81 42.44
N SER A 113 3.10 -8.50 43.03
CA SER A 113 3.19 -8.97 44.43
C SER A 113 4.25 -10.05 44.62
N GLU A 114 4.72 -10.69 43.55
CA GLU A 114 5.77 -11.72 43.59
C GLU A 114 7.17 -11.16 43.85
N ILE A 115 7.35 -9.83 43.75
CA ILE A 115 8.65 -9.20 44.01
C ILE A 115 8.75 -8.81 45.48
N SER A 116 9.60 -9.51 46.23
CA SER A 116 9.98 -9.14 47.60
C SER A 116 10.96 -7.97 47.58
N VAL A 117 10.53 -6.81 48.08
CA VAL A 117 11.41 -5.65 48.27
C VAL A 117 12.12 -5.81 49.62
N GLY A 118 13.38 -6.25 49.61
CA GLY A 118 14.21 -6.29 50.83
C GLY A 118 14.52 -4.89 51.35
N MET A 119 14.85 -4.74 52.64
CA MET A 119 15.17 -3.45 53.27
C MET A 119 16.35 -2.70 52.64
N ASP A 120 17.22 -3.39 51.89
CA ASP A 120 18.36 -2.80 51.15
C ASP A 120 18.07 -2.51 49.66
N ALA A 121 16.79 -2.30 49.33
CA ALA A 121 16.37 -1.83 48.02
C ALA A 121 16.78 -0.35 47.85
N GLY A 122 18.00 -0.08 47.38
CA GLY A 122 18.52 1.27 47.12
C GLY A 122 17.70 2.09 46.10
N LYS A 123 18.32 3.10 45.47
CA LYS A 123 17.69 4.07 44.51
C LYS A 123 16.79 3.45 43.41
N ALA A 124 16.89 2.15 43.14
CA ALA A 124 16.07 1.40 42.20
C ALA A 124 14.56 1.37 42.56
N PHE A 125 14.20 1.48 43.84
CA PHE A 125 12.81 1.36 44.30
C PHE A 125 12.18 2.69 44.77
N ASP A 126 12.88 3.82 44.65
CA ASP A 126 12.39 5.16 45.05
C ASP A 126 11.10 5.58 44.31
N ARG A 127 10.85 4.98 43.14
CA ARG A 127 9.66 5.20 42.30
C ARG A 127 8.62 4.09 42.42
N ILE A 128 8.68 3.28 43.47
CA ILE A 128 7.66 2.31 43.83
C ILE A 128 7.04 2.73 45.16
N ARG A 129 5.74 3.05 45.14
CA ARG A 129 5.01 3.52 46.33
C ARG A 129 3.68 2.81 46.43
N ALA A 130 3.35 2.32 47.64
CA ALA A 130 2.08 1.65 47.94
C ALA A 130 1.70 0.54 46.93
N GLY A 131 2.68 -0.30 46.56
CA GLY A 131 2.45 -1.40 45.61
C GLY A 131 2.19 -0.94 44.17
N ARG A 132 2.67 0.25 43.79
CA ARG A 132 2.58 0.77 42.42
C ARG A 132 3.91 1.32 41.93
N ILE A 133 4.22 1.07 40.67
CA ILE A 133 5.34 1.67 39.95
C ILE A 133 4.86 3.01 39.37
N LEU A 134 5.59 4.08 39.66
CA LEU A 134 5.27 5.44 39.22
C LEU A 134 6.07 5.81 37.96
N PHE A 135 5.39 6.11 36.86
CA PHE A 135 6.00 6.64 35.65
C PHE A 135 5.55 8.08 35.44
N HIS A 136 6.49 9.01 35.41
CA HIS A 136 6.17 10.37 35.02
C HIS A 136 5.86 10.40 33.51
N GLY A 137 4.90 11.22 33.06
CA GLY A 137 4.51 11.25 31.64
C GLY A 137 5.65 11.51 30.67
N ARG A 138 6.67 12.28 31.10
CA ARG A 138 7.93 12.51 30.35
C ARG A 138 8.77 11.25 30.12
N GLU A 139 8.62 10.21 30.94
CA GLU A 139 9.30 8.92 30.75
C GLU A 139 8.58 8.06 29.72
N ILE A 140 7.25 8.17 29.65
CA ILE A 140 6.39 7.43 28.72
C ILE A 140 6.40 8.09 27.33
N GLN A 141 6.47 9.42 27.28
CA GLN A 141 6.41 10.21 26.06
C GLN A 141 7.33 9.69 24.93
N PRO A 142 8.63 9.39 25.16
CA PRO A 142 9.51 8.90 24.10
C PRO A 142 9.02 7.62 23.41
N ALA A 143 8.27 6.75 24.10
CA ALA A 143 7.68 5.55 23.51
C ALA A 143 6.73 5.89 22.35
N PHE A 144 5.97 6.97 22.48
CA PHE A 144 5.05 7.48 21.46
C PHE A 144 5.78 8.32 20.42
N ASP A 145 6.58 9.30 20.85
CA ASP A 145 7.19 10.31 19.97
C ASP A 145 8.10 9.69 18.91
N ASN A 146 8.77 8.58 19.24
CA ASN A 146 9.57 7.82 18.28
C ASN A 146 8.73 7.34 17.10
N GLN A 147 7.55 6.77 17.38
CA GLN A 147 6.66 6.26 16.33
C GLN A 147 5.94 7.40 15.61
N PHE A 148 5.53 8.44 16.35
CA PHE A 148 4.84 9.57 15.76
C PHE A 148 5.71 10.35 14.78
N ARG A 149 7.03 10.43 15.00
CA ARG A 149 7.96 10.97 14.00
C ARG A 149 7.94 10.21 12.68
N CYS A 150 7.87 8.87 12.73
CA CYS A 150 7.73 8.06 11.52
C CYS A 150 6.39 8.35 10.81
N ILE A 151 5.29 8.42 11.56
CA ILE A 151 3.96 8.77 11.03
C ILE A 151 3.98 10.17 10.40
N MET A 152 4.64 11.16 11.02
CA MET A 152 4.74 12.50 10.44
C MET A 152 5.52 12.48 9.12
N GLY A 153 6.56 11.66 9.01
CA GLY A 153 7.27 11.47 7.74
C GLY A 153 6.36 10.97 6.62
N LEU A 154 5.51 9.97 6.90
CA LEU A 154 4.52 9.49 5.93
C LEU A 154 3.49 10.57 5.54
N LEU A 155 2.97 11.31 6.53
CA LEU A 155 2.02 12.39 6.28
C LEU A 155 2.63 13.57 5.51
N ASP A 156 3.87 13.93 5.82
CA ASP A 156 4.60 14.99 5.13
C ASP A 156 4.92 14.57 3.69
N ASP A 157 5.30 13.32 3.45
CA ASP A 157 5.47 12.77 2.10
C ASP A 157 4.19 12.92 1.26
N GLN A 158 3.03 12.54 1.83
CA GLN A 158 1.73 12.71 1.18
C GLN A 158 1.40 14.19 0.95
N TYR A 159 1.56 15.03 1.99
CA TYR A 159 1.26 16.46 1.92
C TYR A 159 2.07 17.16 0.83
N GLU A 160 3.39 16.94 0.80
CA GLU A 160 4.28 17.55 -0.18
C GLU A 160 4.03 17.00 -1.59
N ALA A 161 3.74 15.69 -1.74
CA ALA A 161 3.37 15.13 -3.04
C ALA A 161 2.09 15.76 -3.60
N VAL A 162 1.07 15.97 -2.76
CA VAL A 162 -0.18 16.65 -3.15
C VAL A 162 0.09 18.13 -3.49
N ARG A 163 0.92 18.83 -2.72
CA ARG A 163 1.26 20.24 -3.01
C ARG A 163 2.05 20.41 -4.30
N ARG A 164 2.91 19.44 -4.66
CA ARG A 164 3.62 19.44 -5.94
C ARG A 164 2.68 19.23 -7.13
N SER A 165 1.67 18.39 -6.99
CA SER A 165 0.70 18.14 -8.06
C SER A 165 -0.35 19.25 -8.17
N ASP A 166 -0.78 19.82 -7.04
CA ASP A 166 -1.80 20.86 -6.98
C ASP A 166 -1.59 21.78 -5.75
N SER A 167 -0.81 22.85 -5.98
CA SER A 167 -0.36 23.75 -4.90
C SER A 167 -1.50 24.49 -4.19
N GLY A 168 -2.63 24.72 -4.85
CA GLY A 168 -3.77 25.47 -4.33
C GLY A 168 -4.79 24.62 -3.57
N THR A 169 -4.69 23.29 -3.64
CA THR A 169 -5.73 22.41 -3.09
C THR A 169 -5.78 22.42 -1.56
N ARG A 170 -7.00 22.41 -1.01
CA ARG A 170 -7.24 22.21 0.42
C ARG A 170 -6.92 20.77 0.80
N ILE A 171 -6.12 20.59 1.84
CA ILE A 171 -5.73 19.27 2.36
C ILE A 171 -6.32 19.10 3.77
N SER A 172 -6.93 17.95 4.00
CA SER A 172 -7.41 17.51 5.31
C SER A 172 -6.87 16.11 5.62
N ILE A 173 -6.59 15.80 6.88
CA ILE A 173 -6.07 14.49 7.31
C ILE A 173 -7.14 13.77 8.13
N ILE A 174 -7.40 12.50 7.81
CA ILE A 174 -8.33 11.63 8.52
C ILE A 174 -7.54 10.56 9.27
N LEU A 175 -7.62 10.55 10.60
CA LEU A 175 -7.04 9.51 11.43
C LEU A 175 -8.01 8.35 11.61
N VAL A 176 -7.59 7.15 11.19
CA VAL A 176 -8.32 5.88 11.36
C VAL A 176 -7.39 4.80 11.93
N GLY A 177 -7.96 3.67 12.34
CA GLY A 177 -7.20 2.58 12.95
C GLY A 177 -7.16 2.62 14.47
N GLY A 178 -6.56 1.58 15.06
CA GLY A 178 -6.43 1.42 16.51
C GLY A 178 -5.59 2.53 17.14
N LEU A 179 -4.37 2.74 16.64
CA LEU A 179 -3.51 3.84 17.06
C LEU A 179 -4.04 5.20 16.57
N GLY A 180 -4.74 5.24 15.43
CA GLY A 180 -5.42 6.43 14.94
C GLY A 180 -6.56 6.94 15.84
N SER A 181 -7.01 6.14 16.82
CA SER A 181 -7.92 6.59 17.89
C SER A 181 -7.21 7.24 19.08
N SER A 182 -5.87 7.24 19.09
CA SER A 182 -5.07 7.85 20.16
C SER A 182 -5.32 9.36 20.22
N PRO A 183 -5.72 9.89 21.40
CA PRO A 183 -5.83 11.31 21.58
C PRO A 183 -4.48 12.02 21.50
N TYR A 184 -3.40 11.36 21.93
CA TYR A 184 -2.06 11.94 21.80
C TYR A 184 -1.65 12.08 20.33
N LEU A 185 -1.91 11.06 19.49
CA LEU A 185 -1.62 11.17 18.06
C LEU A 185 -2.42 12.31 17.41
N TYR A 186 -3.70 12.46 17.77
CA TYR A 186 -4.52 13.57 17.28
C TYR A 186 -3.91 14.93 17.64
N ASP A 187 -3.55 15.14 18.91
CA ASP A 187 -2.94 16.38 19.38
C ASP A 187 -1.59 16.65 18.69
N TYR A 188 -0.79 15.60 18.48
CA TYR A 188 0.52 15.66 17.84
C TYR A 188 0.41 16.09 16.37
N VAL A 189 -0.44 15.42 15.59
CA VAL A 189 -0.70 15.75 14.17
C VAL A 189 -1.29 17.16 14.05
N LYS A 190 -2.24 17.51 14.92
CA LYS A 190 -2.89 18.82 14.93
C LYS A 190 -1.90 19.95 15.21
N LEU A 191 -0.95 19.72 16.13
CA LEU A 191 0.12 20.68 16.39
C LEU A 191 1.05 20.82 15.19
N HIS A 192 1.48 19.69 14.61
CA HIS A 192 2.41 19.65 13.47
C HIS A 192 1.88 20.44 12.25
N TYR A 193 0.61 20.29 11.92
CA TYR A 193 0.00 20.96 10.78
C TYR A 193 -0.72 22.28 11.08
N LYS A 194 -0.65 22.79 12.32
CA LYS A 194 -1.38 24.01 12.73
C LYS A 194 -1.03 25.22 11.85
N ALA A 195 0.25 25.44 11.58
CA ALA A 195 0.73 26.56 10.76
C ALA A 195 0.35 26.40 9.27
N LYS A 196 0.15 25.16 8.82
CA LYS A 196 -0.24 24.82 7.44
C LYS A 196 -1.77 24.88 7.23
N GLY A 197 -2.55 25.13 8.27
CA GLY A 197 -4.02 25.23 8.20
C GLY A 197 -4.72 23.91 7.83
N VAL A 198 -4.08 22.76 8.02
CA VAL A 198 -4.66 21.45 7.69
C VAL A 198 -5.68 21.05 8.75
N GLU A 199 -6.86 20.64 8.30
CA GLU A 199 -7.90 20.15 9.19
C GLU A 199 -7.64 18.68 9.56
N ILE A 200 -7.65 18.37 10.86
CA ILE A 200 -7.49 17.00 11.37
C ILE A 200 -8.85 16.45 11.79
N LEU A 201 -9.24 15.38 11.11
CA LEU A 201 -10.49 14.67 11.26
C LEU A 201 -10.24 13.34 11.99
N GLN A 202 -10.93 13.14 13.12
CA GLN A 202 -10.94 11.87 13.86
C GLN A 202 -12.37 11.59 14.29
N ALA A 203 -12.86 10.37 14.05
CA ALA A 203 -14.19 9.97 14.51
C ALA A 203 -14.17 9.69 16.03
N ALA A 204 -15.27 9.96 16.72
CA ALA A 204 -15.37 9.72 18.16
C ALA A 204 -15.57 8.23 18.49
N GLY A 205 -15.15 7.83 19.69
CA GLY A 205 -15.36 6.48 20.22
C GLY A 205 -14.59 5.39 19.47
N SER A 206 -15.19 4.21 19.29
CA SER A 206 -14.59 3.05 18.61
C SER A 206 -14.63 3.12 17.08
N LYS A 207 -15.18 4.20 16.53
CA LYS A 207 -15.39 4.38 15.09
C LYS A 207 -14.08 4.37 14.27
N PRO A 208 -12.97 5.02 14.69
CA PRO A 208 -11.71 4.93 13.95
C PRO A 208 -11.21 3.49 13.80
N ARG A 209 -11.35 2.67 14.85
CA ARG A 209 -10.91 1.26 14.87
C ARG A 209 -11.71 0.37 13.91
N SER A 210 -12.99 0.68 13.71
CA SER A 210 -13.89 -0.09 12.83
C SER A 210 -14.07 0.55 11.45
N ALA A 211 -13.37 1.63 11.14
CA ALA A 211 -13.58 2.40 9.91
C ALA A 211 -13.34 1.56 8.64
N ILE A 212 -12.29 0.72 8.66
CA ILE A 212 -11.92 -0.18 7.56
C ILE A 212 -12.99 -1.26 7.36
N CYS A 213 -13.34 -2.02 8.40
CA CYS A 213 -14.38 -3.06 8.30
C CYS A 213 -15.71 -2.49 7.82
N ARG A 214 -16.11 -1.32 8.33
CA ARG A 214 -17.35 -0.65 7.90
C ARG A 214 -17.28 -0.19 6.45
N GLY A 215 -16.13 0.31 6.01
CA GLY A 215 -15.88 0.64 4.61
C GLY A 215 -15.96 -0.59 3.70
N ALA A 216 -15.38 -1.71 4.12
CA ALA A 216 -15.41 -2.97 3.37
C ALA A 216 -16.85 -3.52 3.24
N VAL A 217 -17.63 -3.49 4.33
CA VAL A 217 -19.04 -3.89 4.31
C VAL A 217 -19.86 -3.01 3.37
N LEU A 218 -19.69 -1.67 3.46
CA LEU A 218 -20.36 -0.75 2.54
C LEU A 218 -19.99 -1.06 1.09
N ASN A 219 -18.71 -1.24 0.79
CA ASN A 219 -18.25 -1.55 -0.56
C ASN A 219 -18.83 -2.88 -1.09
N GLY A 220 -18.87 -3.93 -0.25
CA GLY A 220 -19.44 -5.24 -0.63
C GLY A 220 -20.92 -5.16 -0.99
N PHE A 221 -21.75 -4.52 -0.14
CA PHE A 221 -23.18 -4.35 -0.41
C PHE A 221 -23.46 -3.57 -1.71
N LEU A 222 -22.58 -2.63 -2.06
CA LEU A 222 -22.74 -1.77 -3.23
C LEU A 222 -22.26 -2.43 -4.52
N GLN A 223 -21.43 -3.47 -4.43
CA GLN A 223 -21.00 -4.28 -5.59
C GLN A 223 -22.01 -5.38 -5.96
N ASP A 224 -22.72 -5.94 -4.98
CA ASP A 224 -23.75 -6.99 -5.20
C ASP A 224 -25.13 -6.46 -5.62
N SER A 225 -25.34 -5.14 -5.56
CA SER A 225 -26.60 -4.52 -5.98
C SER A 225 -26.66 -4.42 -7.52
N ARG A 226 -27.79 -4.86 -8.12
CA ARG A 226 -28.03 -5.00 -9.57
C ARG A 226 -27.48 -3.81 -10.40
N PRO A 227 -26.98 -4.04 -11.63
CA PRO A 227 -26.32 -3.03 -12.47
C PRO A 227 -27.16 -1.77 -12.75
N ASP A 228 -28.48 -1.84 -12.61
CA ASP A 228 -29.41 -0.72 -12.85
C ASP A 228 -29.59 0.22 -11.63
N GLN A 229 -29.00 -0.09 -10.47
CA GLN A 229 -29.06 0.73 -9.24
C GLN A 229 -27.66 1.05 -8.70
N HIS A 230 -26.81 1.61 -9.55
CA HIS A 230 -25.43 1.98 -9.22
C HIS A 230 -25.32 3.25 -8.34
N ASN A 231 -26.12 3.38 -7.29
CA ASN A 231 -26.05 4.49 -6.33
C ASN A 231 -25.13 4.13 -5.15
N SER A 232 -23.87 3.81 -5.45
CA SER A 232 -22.85 3.81 -4.40
C SER A 232 -22.70 5.24 -3.86
N PRO A 233 -22.93 5.52 -2.57
CA PRO A 233 -22.72 6.86 -2.01
C PRO A 233 -21.26 7.31 -2.14
N VAL A 234 -20.31 6.38 -2.31
CA VAL A 234 -18.89 6.69 -2.51
C VAL A 234 -18.24 5.74 -3.52
N LYS A 235 -17.58 6.29 -4.54
CA LYS A 235 -16.87 5.53 -5.57
C LYS A 235 -15.45 6.06 -5.73
N VAL A 236 -14.48 5.13 -5.69
CA VAL A 236 -13.13 5.42 -6.17
C VAL A 236 -13.15 5.28 -7.69
N THR A 237 -12.79 6.32 -8.44
CA THR A 237 -12.87 6.36 -9.90
C THR A 237 -11.56 6.01 -10.57
N SER A 238 -10.41 6.27 -9.92
CA SER A 238 -9.10 5.83 -10.38
C SER A 238 -8.12 5.64 -9.22
N THR A 239 -7.12 4.79 -9.45
CA THR A 239 -6.00 4.51 -8.55
C THR A 239 -4.66 4.80 -9.23
N ILE A 240 -3.59 4.99 -8.46
CA ILE A 240 -2.25 5.23 -8.98
C ILE A 240 -1.45 3.93 -8.99
N SER A 241 -0.91 3.56 -10.15
CA SER A 241 -0.09 2.34 -10.29
C SER A 241 1.15 2.39 -9.40
N ARG A 242 1.38 1.32 -8.63
CA ARG A 242 2.51 1.18 -7.69
C ARG A 242 3.80 0.70 -8.34
N SER A 243 3.68 0.07 -9.50
CA SER A 243 4.79 -0.42 -10.31
C SER A 243 4.52 -0.19 -11.80
N SER A 244 5.57 -0.23 -12.59
CA SER A 244 5.47 -0.36 -14.03
C SER A 244 5.23 -1.82 -14.37
N ILE A 245 4.35 -2.11 -15.31
CA ILE A 245 3.99 -3.48 -15.73
C ILE A 245 4.24 -3.61 -17.23
N GLY A 246 4.93 -4.69 -17.59
CA GLY A 246 5.42 -4.87 -18.93
C GLY A 246 5.79 -6.30 -19.29
N MET A 247 6.26 -6.45 -20.51
CA MET A 247 6.72 -7.71 -21.08
C MET A 247 8.16 -7.60 -21.56
N GLU A 248 8.90 -8.70 -21.44
CA GLU A 248 10.18 -8.84 -22.11
C GLU A 248 9.94 -9.12 -23.60
N ILE A 249 10.58 -8.33 -24.46
CA ILE A 249 10.42 -8.37 -25.91
C ILE A 249 11.79 -8.32 -26.61
N PHE A 250 11.74 -8.54 -27.93
CA PHE A 250 12.87 -8.26 -28.82
C PHE A 250 12.60 -6.95 -29.56
N ARG A 251 13.62 -6.09 -29.66
CA ARG A 251 13.56 -4.83 -30.39
C ARG A 251 14.64 -4.80 -31.47
N PRO A 252 14.46 -4.10 -32.60
CA PRO A 252 15.55 -3.83 -33.54
C PRO A 252 16.76 -3.25 -32.82
N PHE A 253 17.94 -3.80 -33.12
CA PHE A 253 19.18 -3.41 -32.48
C PHE A 253 19.54 -1.96 -32.88
N ASP A 254 20.03 -1.21 -31.90
CA ASP A 254 20.37 0.21 -32.02
C ASP A 254 21.64 0.39 -31.20
N GLU A 255 22.75 0.61 -31.89
CA GLU A 255 24.09 0.73 -31.30
C GLU A 255 24.20 1.88 -30.29
N THR A 256 23.29 2.87 -30.36
CA THR A 256 23.30 4.00 -29.43
C THR A 256 22.57 3.74 -28.11
N LYS A 257 21.77 2.67 -28.04
CA LYS A 257 20.89 2.37 -26.89
C LYS A 257 21.12 0.99 -26.29
N HIS A 258 21.47 0.01 -27.10
CA HIS A 258 21.50 -1.39 -26.71
C HIS A 258 22.94 -1.88 -26.49
N LEU A 259 23.10 -2.84 -25.57
CA LEU A 259 24.38 -3.49 -25.33
C LEU A 259 24.67 -4.52 -26.42
N GLU A 260 25.92 -4.60 -26.89
CA GLU A 260 26.32 -5.57 -27.92
C GLU A 260 26.09 -7.03 -27.48
N GLU A 261 26.14 -7.32 -26.17
CA GLU A 261 25.84 -8.66 -25.61
C GLU A 261 24.37 -9.10 -25.78
N ASP A 262 23.45 -8.14 -25.97
CA ASP A 262 22.04 -8.41 -26.22
C ASP A 262 21.76 -8.62 -27.71
N LYS A 263 22.70 -8.28 -28.58
CA LYS A 263 22.53 -8.35 -30.03
C LYS A 263 22.45 -9.79 -30.51
N PHE A 264 21.47 -10.07 -31.35
CA PHE A 264 21.35 -11.33 -32.06
C PHE A 264 20.75 -11.12 -33.44
N TRP A 265 21.07 -12.01 -34.38
CA TRP A 265 20.50 -11.98 -35.73
C TRP A 265 19.15 -12.70 -35.77
N CYS A 266 18.11 -12.04 -36.27
CA CYS A 266 16.81 -12.65 -36.54
C CYS A 266 16.75 -13.06 -38.01
N ASP A 267 16.82 -14.36 -38.29
CA ASP A 267 16.77 -14.92 -39.65
C ASP A 267 15.41 -14.73 -40.35
N LYS A 268 14.34 -14.56 -39.56
CA LYS A 268 12.98 -14.33 -40.04
C LYS A 268 12.79 -12.91 -40.52
N GLU A 269 13.16 -11.94 -39.68
CA GLU A 269 13.00 -10.50 -39.98
C GLU A 269 14.20 -9.90 -40.74
N LEU A 270 15.30 -10.65 -40.86
CA LEU A 270 16.55 -10.25 -41.52
C LEU A 270 17.17 -8.97 -40.95
N CYS A 271 17.16 -8.85 -39.64
CA CYS A 271 17.74 -7.74 -38.91
C CYS A 271 18.43 -8.21 -37.63
N TYR A 272 19.35 -7.38 -37.12
CA TYR A 272 19.82 -7.52 -35.75
C TYR A 272 18.74 -7.01 -34.80
N ASN A 273 18.42 -7.82 -33.78
CA ASN A 273 17.55 -7.48 -32.68
C ASN A 273 18.34 -7.50 -31.36
N ALA A 274 17.87 -6.77 -30.36
CA ALA A 274 18.32 -6.81 -28.97
C ALA A 274 17.36 -7.67 -28.14
N LYS A 275 17.88 -8.65 -27.39
CA LYS A 275 17.14 -9.42 -26.38
C LYS A 275 17.13 -8.67 -25.03
N ASN A 276 16.40 -9.19 -24.03
CA ASN A 276 16.30 -8.59 -22.69
C ASN A 276 15.71 -7.15 -22.68
N GLN A 277 14.94 -6.76 -23.69
CA GLN A 277 14.32 -5.44 -23.72
C GLN A 277 12.94 -5.49 -23.07
N MET A 278 12.55 -4.42 -22.39
CA MET A 278 11.26 -4.30 -21.72
C MET A 278 10.34 -3.37 -22.49
N ASP A 279 9.08 -3.78 -22.60
CA ASP A 279 7.99 -2.94 -23.09
C ASP A 279 6.96 -2.75 -21.99
N TRP A 280 6.92 -1.55 -21.44
CA TRP A 280 6.06 -1.18 -20.33
C TRP A 280 4.76 -0.60 -20.87
N PHE A 281 3.66 -1.32 -20.70
CA PHE A 281 2.33 -0.83 -21.11
C PHE A 281 1.61 -0.08 -19.98
N LEU A 282 2.13 -0.17 -18.76
CA LEU A 282 1.72 0.63 -17.62
C LEU A 282 2.97 1.14 -16.91
N HIS A 283 3.03 2.42 -16.60
CA HIS A 283 4.12 3.01 -15.84
C HIS A 283 3.70 3.29 -14.39
N LYS A 284 4.63 3.12 -13.46
CA LYS A 284 4.47 3.55 -12.07
C LYS A 284 4.04 5.02 -12.01
N GLY A 285 3.12 5.34 -11.11
CA GLY A 285 2.57 6.69 -10.97
C GLY A 285 1.43 7.02 -11.94
N SER A 286 1.14 6.16 -12.92
CA SER A 286 0.01 6.38 -13.85
C SER A 286 -1.33 6.24 -13.13
N SER A 287 -2.25 7.17 -13.39
CA SER A 287 -3.65 7.05 -12.95
C SER A 287 -4.38 6.02 -13.82
N VAL A 288 -4.84 4.94 -13.20
CA VAL A 288 -5.58 3.85 -13.83
C VAL A 288 -7.05 3.99 -13.43
N PRO A 289 -7.97 4.31 -14.36
CA PRO A 289 -9.39 4.35 -14.05
C PRO A 289 -9.91 2.98 -13.63
N ASN A 290 -10.77 2.95 -12.62
CA ASN A 290 -11.39 1.70 -12.16
C ASN A 290 -12.25 1.10 -13.28
N CYS A 291 -12.11 -0.21 -13.46
CA CYS A 291 -12.76 -1.00 -14.51
C CYS A 291 -12.38 -0.62 -15.96
N ALA A 292 -11.41 0.28 -16.19
CA ALA A 292 -10.89 0.52 -17.52
C ALA A 292 -9.76 -0.48 -17.84
N ALA A 293 -9.90 -1.16 -18.97
CA ALA A 293 -8.88 -2.06 -19.49
C ALA A 293 -7.68 -1.26 -20.03
N VAL A 294 -6.47 -1.58 -19.54
CA VAL A 294 -5.21 -1.16 -20.18
C VAL A 294 -4.81 -2.26 -21.14
N ARG A 295 -4.65 -1.94 -22.43
CA ARG A 295 -4.30 -2.91 -23.47
C ARG A 295 -2.99 -2.54 -24.15
N ALA A 296 -2.20 -3.55 -24.47
CA ALA A 296 -1.02 -3.42 -25.32
C ALA A 296 -0.91 -4.59 -26.30
N ALA A 297 -0.49 -4.26 -27.53
CA ALA A 297 -0.33 -5.22 -28.60
C ALA A 297 1.13 -5.67 -28.69
N PHE A 298 1.31 -6.97 -28.88
CA PHE A 298 2.59 -7.64 -29.00
C PHE A 298 2.52 -8.65 -30.14
N TYR A 299 3.68 -9.17 -30.53
CA TYR A 299 3.74 -10.23 -31.53
C TYR A 299 4.83 -11.25 -31.23
N ARG A 300 4.67 -12.44 -31.80
CA ARG A 300 5.69 -13.49 -31.86
C ARG A 300 5.86 -13.99 -33.29
N VAL A 301 7.09 -14.34 -33.65
CA VAL A 301 7.42 -14.90 -34.96
C VAL A 301 7.82 -16.37 -34.84
N TYR A 302 7.37 -17.18 -35.79
CA TYR A 302 7.61 -18.62 -35.86
C TYR A 302 8.08 -19.00 -37.27
N ASP A 303 8.92 -20.03 -37.37
CA ASP A 303 9.30 -20.56 -38.67
C ASP A 303 8.08 -21.14 -39.40
N PHE A 304 8.09 -21.03 -40.73
CA PHE A 304 7.05 -21.61 -41.55
C PHE A 304 7.11 -23.14 -41.46
N GLY A 305 5.96 -23.76 -41.18
CA GLY A 305 5.85 -25.21 -40.96
C GLY A 305 5.95 -25.66 -39.49
N THR A 306 6.40 -24.82 -38.57
CA THR A 306 6.38 -25.15 -37.14
C THR A 306 4.94 -25.20 -36.63
N THR A 307 4.60 -26.29 -35.94
CA THR A 307 3.37 -26.40 -35.14
C THR A 307 3.55 -25.55 -33.90
N VAL A 308 2.71 -24.53 -33.73
CA VAL A 308 2.74 -23.69 -32.53
C VAL A 308 2.41 -24.57 -31.32
N PRO A 309 3.12 -24.42 -30.19
CA PRO A 309 2.89 -25.25 -29.03
C PRO A 309 1.44 -25.13 -28.56
N LEU A 310 0.75 -26.27 -28.39
CA LEU A 310 -0.63 -26.39 -27.88
C LEU A 310 -0.87 -25.58 -26.60
N THR A 311 0.19 -25.30 -25.84
CA THR A 311 0.17 -24.46 -24.66
C THR A 311 1.20 -23.35 -24.82
N MET A 312 0.74 -22.10 -24.69
CA MET A 312 1.62 -20.93 -24.70
C MET A 312 1.77 -20.36 -23.30
N LYS A 313 2.94 -19.74 -23.08
CA LYS A 313 3.28 -19.02 -21.86
C LYS A 313 3.63 -17.57 -22.18
N LEU A 314 3.04 -16.64 -21.43
CA LEU A 314 3.37 -15.22 -21.44
C LEU A 314 3.76 -14.80 -20.04
N SER A 315 4.95 -14.22 -19.88
CA SER A 315 5.46 -13.75 -18.60
C SER A 315 5.34 -12.23 -18.54
N LEU A 316 4.70 -11.75 -17.49
CA LEU A 316 4.58 -10.35 -17.13
C LEU A 316 5.56 -10.03 -16.02
N TYR A 317 6.13 -8.84 -16.10
CA TYR A 317 7.13 -8.35 -15.18
C TYR A 317 6.68 -7.02 -14.58
N ASP A 318 7.14 -6.75 -13.37
CA ASP A 318 6.93 -5.50 -12.68
C ASP A 318 8.24 -4.84 -12.25
N CYS A 319 8.22 -3.51 -12.13
CA CYS A 319 9.34 -2.72 -11.63
C CYS A 319 8.82 -1.57 -10.75
N GLU A 320 9.36 -1.47 -9.53
CA GLU A 320 8.97 -0.46 -8.53
C GLU A 320 9.81 0.83 -8.61
N GLU A 321 10.82 0.88 -9.48
CA GLU A 321 11.64 2.09 -9.69
C GLU A 321 10.81 3.23 -10.29
N LEU A 322 11.19 4.47 -9.98
CA LEU A 322 10.48 5.67 -10.46
C LEU A 322 10.51 5.76 -11.99
N VAL A 323 11.64 5.39 -12.60
CA VAL A 323 11.83 5.32 -14.05
C VAL A 323 12.17 3.89 -14.38
N ALA A 324 11.22 3.14 -14.94
CA ALA A 324 11.43 1.75 -15.28
C ALA A 324 12.51 1.60 -16.37
N PRO A 325 13.46 0.66 -16.21
CA PRO A 325 14.53 0.50 -17.17
C PRO A 325 14.02 -0.08 -18.49
N MET A 326 14.57 0.37 -19.61
CA MET A 326 14.23 -0.16 -20.95
C MET A 326 14.81 -1.55 -21.20
N ARG A 327 15.83 -1.93 -20.44
CA ARG A 327 16.43 -3.28 -20.42
C ARG A 327 16.02 -3.99 -19.14
N LYS A 328 15.86 -5.31 -19.21
CA LYS A 328 15.66 -6.16 -18.05
C LYS A 328 16.92 -6.16 -17.17
N THR A 329 16.80 -5.61 -15.97
CA THR A 329 17.84 -5.57 -14.93
C THR A 329 17.38 -6.35 -13.70
N ASP A 330 18.21 -6.40 -12.66
CA ASP A 330 17.85 -7.02 -11.38
C ASP A 330 16.68 -6.33 -10.66
N ALA A 331 16.37 -5.08 -11.04
CA ALA A 331 15.21 -4.34 -10.54
C ALA A 331 13.89 -4.84 -11.12
N VAL A 332 13.92 -5.54 -12.26
CA VAL A 332 12.73 -6.08 -12.93
C VAL A 332 12.39 -7.45 -12.34
N LYS A 333 11.22 -7.57 -11.71
CA LYS A 333 10.76 -8.80 -11.06
C LYS A 333 9.71 -9.51 -11.89
N SER A 334 9.69 -10.83 -11.81
CA SER A 334 8.67 -11.64 -12.46
C SER A 334 7.39 -11.56 -11.64
N MET A 335 6.34 -11.00 -12.25
CA MET A 335 5.06 -10.78 -11.60
C MET A 335 4.19 -12.03 -11.72
N CYS A 336 3.89 -12.46 -12.96
CA CYS A 336 3.17 -13.69 -13.21
C CYS A 336 3.40 -14.25 -14.60
N THR A 337 3.15 -15.56 -14.76
CA THR A 337 3.10 -16.23 -16.06
C THR A 337 1.67 -16.71 -16.34
N ILE A 338 1.12 -16.27 -17.46
CA ILE A 338 -0.17 -16.71 -18.01
C ILE A 338 0.12 -17.90 -18.92
N THR A 339 -0.46 -19.05 -18.58
CA THR A 339 -0.37 -20.28 -19.38
C THR A 339 -1.75 -20.56 -19.96
N PHE A 340 -1.86 -20.73 -21.27
CA PHE A 340 -3.14 -20.94 -21.92
C PHE A 340 -3.02 -21.86 -23.13
N GLU A 341 -4.12 -22.53 -23.46
CA GLU A 341 -4.20 -23.38 -24.65
C GLU A 341 -4.23 -22.50 -25.90
N SER A 342 -3.31 -22.76 -26.82
CA SER A 342 -3.28 -22.11 -28.12
C SER A 342 -4.35 -22.75 -29.02
N LYS A 343 -5.61 -22.38 -28.84
CA LYS A 343 -6.70 -22.70 -29.77
C LYS A 343 -6.66 -21.79 -30.99
N ILE A 344 -5.45 -21.59 -31.53
CA ILE A 344 -5.18 -20.61 -32.56
C ILE A 344 -5.55 -21.20 -33.92
N GLU A 345 -6.42 -20.53 -34.63
CA GLU A 345 -6.89 -20.93 -35.96
C GLU A 345 -5.85 -20.56 -37.03
N LYS A 346 -5.90 -21.18 -38.21
CA LYS A 346 -4.84 -21.02 -39.23
C LYS A 346 -4.75 -19.59 -39.79
N ASP A 347 -5.87 -18.88 -39.78
CA ASP A 347 -6.12 -17.53 -40.25
C ASP A 347 -5.73 -16.44 -39.22
N GLU A 348 -5.54 -16.79 -37.96
CA GLU A 348 -5.03 -15.86 -36.93
C GLU A 348 -3.52 -15.58 -37.04
N TYR A 349 -2.83 -16.28 -37.95
CA TYR A 349 -1.43 -16.01 -38.29
C TYR A 349 -1.35 -15.15 -39.55
N SER A 350 -0.60 -14.06 -39.46
CA SER A 350 -0.14 -13.38 -40.67
C SER A 350 1.07 -14.11 -41.25
N GLN A 351 0.99 -14.50 -42.52
CA GLN A 351 2.11 -15.11 -43.24
C GLN A 351 2.95 -14.01 -43.89
N HIS A 352 4.25 -14.04 -43.63
CA HIS A 352 5.21 -13.09 -44.18
C HIS A 352 6.28 -13.83 -44.96
N THR A 353 6.83 -13.18 -45.97
CA THR A 353 7.98 -13.66 -46.73
C THR A 353 9.04 -12.59 -46.66
N ASN A 354 10.22 -12.94 -46.16
CA ASN A 354 11.32 -11.98 -46.05
C ASN A 354 12.02 -11.77 -47.40
N LYS A 355 12.98 -10.84 -47.44
CA LYS A 355 13.73 -10.48 -48.66
C LYS A 355 14.53 -11.64 -49.28
N LEU A 356 14.77 -12.72 -48.52
CA LEU A 356 15.46 -13.93 -48.98
C LEU A 356 14.47 -15.04 -49.43
N GLY A 357 13.17 -14.74 -49.53
CA GLY A 357 12.15 -15.72 -49.92
C GLY A 357 11.79 -16.72 -48.81
N LYS A 358 12.34 -16.58 -47.60
CA LYS A 358 11.98 -17.44 -46.46
C LYS A 358 10.63 -16.99 -45.91
N LYS A 359 9.70 -17.94 -45.85
CA LYS A 359 8.38 -17.73 -45.25
C LYS A 359 8.48 -17.86 -43.73
N TYR A 360 7.69 -17.08 -43.00
CA TYR A 360 7.50 -17.18 -41.56
C TYR A 360 6.09 -16.78 -41.16
N LYS A 361 5.67 -17.19 -39.95
CA LYS A 361 4.37 -16.83 -39.37
C LYS A 361 4.57 -15.77 -38.31
N ARG A 362 3.69 -14.79 -38.26
CA ARG A 362 3.57 -13.81 -37.18
C ARG A 362 2.23 -13.99 -36.49
N LEU A 363 2.28 -14.06 -35.17
CA LEU A 363 1.13 -14.13 -34.29
C LEU A 363 1.05 -12.83 -33.51
N ASP A 364 0.02 -12.04 -33.79
CA ASP A 364 -0.29 -10.82 -33.06
C ASP A 364 -1.23 -11.16 -31.90
N PHE A 365 -0.98 -10.58 -30.73
CA PHE A 365 -1.79 -10.78 -29.54
C PHE A 365 -1.83 -9.50 -28.69
N GLU A 366 -2.90 -9.33 -27.94
CA GLU A 366 -3.02 -8.24 -26.98
C GLU A 366 -2.95 -8.79 -25.55
N VAL A 367 -2.26 -8.07 -24.68
CA VAL A 367 -2.37 -8.25 -23.24
C VAL A 367 -3.28 -7.15 -22.71
N GLU A 368 -4.29 -7.56 -21.96
CA GLU A 368 -5.21 -6.70 -21.26
C GLU A 368 -4.94 -6.79 -19.75
N MET A 369 -4.98 -5.65 -19.08
CA MET A 369 -4.99 -5.53 -17.63
C MET A 369 -6.25 -4.81 -17.19
N VAL A 370 -7.03 -5.42 -16.31
CA VAL A 370 -8.25 -4.84 -15.73
C VAL A 370 -8.11 -4.77 -14.20
N PRO A 371 -8.12 -3.57 -13.60
CA PRO A 371 -8.18 -3.42 -12.15
C PRO A 371 -9.54 -3.90 -11.61
N GLN A 372 -9.53 -4.79 -10.62
CA GLN A 372 -10.71 -5.30 -9.93
C GLN A 372 -10.57 -5.09 -8.41
N GLY A 373 -10.77 -3.85 -7.96
CA GLY A 373 -10.68 -3.51 -6.54
C GLY A 373 -9.28 -3.79 -5.98
N ALA A 374 -9.12 -4.88 -5.22
CA ALA A 374 -7.85 -5.30 -4.61
C ALA A 374 -7.02 -6.29 -5.45
N SER A 375 -7.55 -6.73 -6.60
CA SER A 375 -6.86 -7.61 -7.53
C SER A 375 -6.74 -6.96 -8.92
N VAL A 376 -5.86 -7.52 -9.73
CA VAL A 376 -5.72 -7.18 -11.14
C VAL A 376 -5.94 -8.45 -11.93
N GLU A 377 -6.80 -8.38 -12.94
CA GLU A 377 -7.00 -9.48 -13.89
C GLU A 377 -6.23 -9.17 -15.16
N PHE A 378 -5.39 -10.14 -15.59
CA PHE A 378 -4.76 -10.10 -16.88
C PHE A 378 -5.48 -11.01 -17.86
N GLY A 379 -5.74 -10.52 -19.06
CA GLY A 379 -6.29 -11.26 -20.18
C GLY A 379 -5.31 -11.29 -21.34
N VAL A 380 -5.34 -12.37 -22.12
CA VAL A 380 -4.60 -12.48 -23.38
C VAL A 380 -5.60 -12.69 -24.50
N TYR A 381 -5.53 -11.82 -25.50
CA TYR A 381 -6.43 -11.81 -26.64
C TYR A 381 -5.67 -12.15 -27.94
N ILE A 382 -6.22 -13.04 -28.73
CA ILE A 382 -5.73 -13.39 -30.08
C ILE A 382 -6.94 -13.38 -31.01
N GLY A 383 -6.86 -12.67 -32.14
CA GLY A 383 -7.99 -12.54 -33.07
C GLY A 383 -9.25 -11.94 -32.41
N GLY A 384 -9.09 -11.12 -31.36
CA GLY A 384 -10.19 -10.57 -30.57
C GLY A 384 -10.80 -11.53 -29.54
N ARG A 385 -10.33 -12.78 -29.43
CA ARG A 385 -10.82 -13.79 -28.50
C ARG A 385 -9.93 -13.88 -27.27
N LYS A 386 -10.53 -13.87 -26.06
CA LYS A 386 -9.79 -14.08 -24.80
C LYS A 386 -9.44 -15.56 -24.65
N LEU A 387 -8.16 -15.90 -24.76
CA LEU A 387 -7.67 -17.29 -24.70
C LEU A 387 -6.98 -17.64 -23.37
N GLY A 388 -6.45 -16.64 -22.66
CA GLY A 388 -5.82 -16.82 -21.36
C GLY A 388 -6.29 -15.75 -20.37
N ALA A 389 -6.42 -16.12 -19.12
CA ALA A 389 -6.71 -15.20 -18.03
C ALA A 389 -5.92 -15.59 -16.78
N LYS A 390 -5.47 -14.61 -16.01
CA LYS A 390 -4.91 -14.85 -14.69
C LYS A 390 -5.20 -13.67 -13.78
N SER A 391 -5.80 -13.97 -12.62
CA SER A 391 -6.00 -13.00 -11.57
C SER A 391 -4.80 -12.99 -10.62
N PHE A 392 -4.35 -11.81 -10.26
CA PHE A 392 -3.25 -11.60 -9.32
C PHE A 392 -3.70 -10.63 -8.24
N ASN A 393 -3.46 -10.99 -6.98
CA ASN A 393 -3.71 -10.09 -5.86
C ASN A 393 -2.58 -9.06 -5.81
N VAL A 394 -2.95 -7.77 -5.76
CA VAL A 394 -1.94 -6.73 -5.59
C VAL A 394 -1.26 -6.95 -4.25
N ARG A 395 0.08 -7.04 -4.24
CA ARG A 395 0.83 -7.09 -2.98
C ARG A 395 0.77 -5.71 -2.36
N PHE A 396 -0.06 -5.56 -1.32
CA PHE A 396 0.05 -4.44 -0.40
C PHE A 396 1.25 -4.73 0.51
N GLN A 397 2.34 -3.98 0.35
CA GLN A 397 3.46 -4.00 1.31
C GLN A 397 3.06 -3.32 2.61
#